data_AF-A0A2M7AWM8-F1
#
_entry.id   AF-A0A2M7AWM8-F1
#
_cell.length_a   1.000
_cell.length_b   1.000
_cell.length_c   1.000
_cell.angle_alpha   90.00
_cell.angle_beta   90.00
_cell.angle_gamma   90.00
#
_symmetry.space_group_name_H-M   'P 1'
#
loop_
_entity.id
_entity.type
_entity.pdbx_description
1 polymer ?
#
loop_
_entity_poly.entity_id
_entity_poly.type
_entity_poly.pdbx_seq_one_letter_code
_entity_poly.pdbx_strand_id
1 'polypeptide(L)' 'MNDATKINSTEYSNKFLKQASRLPAKILQQAKIKEAMFRFDAYAPALKTHKLSGKDENCWAF' A
#
# COMPACT_ATOMS: atom_id res chain seq x y z
N MET A 1 25.34 -2.15 3.88
CA MET A 1 24.27 -1.11 3.92
C MET A 1 23.67 -1.11 2.53
N ASN A 2 22.49 -1.71 2.36
CA ASN A 2 21.87 -1.89 1.06
C ASN A 2 20.73 -0.89 0.89
N ASP A 3 21.03 0.28 0.34
CA ASP A 3 20.10 1.36 -0.02
C ASP A 3 19.24 1.04 -1.26
N ALA A 4 18.76 -0.20 -1.42
CA ALA A 4 18.25 -0.69 -2.71
C ALA A 4 16.72 -0.93 -2.81
N THR A 5 15.91 -0.53 -1.83
CA THR A 5 14.46 -0.91 -1.84
C THR A 5 13.51 0.21 -1.44
N LYS A 6 13.89 1.47 -1.66
CA LYS A 6 12.98 2.60 -1.39
C LYS A 6 12.08 2.83 -2.60
N ILE A 7 10.77 2.84 -2.39
CA ILE A 7 9.80 3.16 -3.46
C ILE A 7 9.84 4.67 -3.70
N ASN A 8 10.26 5.08 -4.91
CA ASN A 8 10.47 6.49 -5.26
C ASN A 8 9.19 7.21 -5.69
N SER A 9 8.17 6.49 -6.16
CA SER A 9 6.88 7.07 -6.58
C SER A 9 5.74 6.07 -6.43
N THR A 10 4.55 6.57 -6.09
CA THR A 10 3.30 5.79 -6.00
C THR A 10 2.18 6.56 -6.70
N GLU A 11 1.43 5.89 -7.55
CA GLU A 11 0.29 6.46 -8.27
C GLU A 11 -1.03 5.87 -7.78
N TYR A 12 -2.10 6.67 -7.82
CA TYR A 12 -3.43 6.23 -7.43
C TYR A 12 -4.41 6.45 -8.57
N SER A 13 -5.30 5.48 -8.77
CA SER A 13 -6.41 5.67 -9.70
C SER A 13 -7.40 6.70 -9.16
N ASN A 14 -8.03 7.46 -10.06
CA ASN A 14 -9.12 8.39 -9.71
C ASN A 14 -10.27 7.68 -8.97
N LYS A 15 -10.53 6.41 -9.30
CA LYS A 15 -11.52 5.57 -8.61
C LYS A 15 -11.13 5.36 -7.14
N PHE A 16 -9.87 5.01 -6.88
CA PHE A 16 -9.36 4.85 -5.52
C PHE A 16 -9.48 6.16 -4.73
N LEU A 17 -9.02 7.29 -5.28
CA LEU A 17 -9.07 8.59 -4.60
C LEU A 17 -10.51 8.98 -4.21
N LYS A 18 -11.48 8.77 -5.10
CA LYS A 18 -12.90 9.03 -4.85
C LYS A 18 -13.49 8.13 -3.76
N GLN A 19 -13.03 6.88 -3.67
CA GLN A 19 -13.49 5.95 -2.63
C GLN A 19 -12.82 6.25 -1.29
N ALA A 20 -11.51 6.53 -1.30
CA ALA A 20 -10.74 6.89 -0.12
C ALA A 20 -11.26 8.16 0.55
N SER A 21 -11.64 9.19 -0.22
CA SER A 21 -12.17 10.45 0.34
C SER A 21 -13.47 10.29 1.15
N ARG A 22 -14.16 9.15 1.03
CA ARG A 22 -15.39 8.83 1.77
C ARG A 22 -15.13 8.06 3.06
N LEU A 23 -13.89 7.65 3.33
CA LEU A 23 -13.54 6.85 4.50
C LEU A 23 -13.34 7.74 5.74
N PRO A 24 -13.63 7.23 6.94
CA PRO A 24 -13.34 7.94 8.18
C PRO A 24 -11.85 8.27 8.32
N ALA A 25 -11.53 9.41 8.96
CA ALA A 25 -10.16 9.88 9.17
C ALA A 25 -9.26 8.83 9.85
N LYS A 26 -9.82 8.03 10.78
CA LYS A 26 -9.09 6.93 11.45
C LYS A 26 -8.58 5.88 10.45
N ILE A 27 -9.38 5.52 9.46
CA ILE A 27 -9.00 4.54 8.42
C ILE A 27 -7.96 5.14 7.48
N LEU A 28 -8.14 6.40 7.09
CA LEU A 28 -7.15 7.13 6.28
C LEU A 28 -5.80 7.25 6.98
N GLN A 29 -5.79 7.47 8.29
CA GLN A 29 -4.56 7.53 9.07
C GLN A 29 -3.85 6.18 9.11
N GLN A 30 -4.60 5.08 9.29
CA GLN A 30 -4.03 3.72 9.23
C GLN A 30 -3.45 3.42 7.85
N ALA A 31 -4.13 3.81 6.77
CA ALA A 31 -3.63 3.65 5.41
C ALA A 31 -2.32 4.42 5.18
N LYS A 32 -2.21 5.67 5.65
CA LYS A 32 -0.97 6.46 5.57
C LYS A 32 0.20 5.81 6.32
N ILE A 33 -0.05 5.23 7.49
CA ILE A 33 0.98 4.54 8.27
C ILE A 33 1.48 3.30 7.52
N LYS A 34 0.56 2.48 7.00
CA LYS A 34 0.91 1.31 6.19
C LYS A 34 1.64 1.71 4.91
N GLU A 35 1.22 2.76 4.22
CA GLU A 35 1.90 3.26 3.03
C GLU A 35 3.33 3.72 3.33
N ALA A 36 3.54 4.43 4.44
CA ALA A 36 4.88 4.84 4.86
C ALA A 36 5.79 3.62 5.13
N MET A 37 5.26 2.60 5.79
CA MET A 37 5.96 1.33 5.97
C MET A 37 6.25 0.65 4.63
N PHE A 38 5.28 0.58 3.73
CA PHE A 38 5.43 -0.02 2.40
C PHE A 38 6.49 0.69 1.55
N ARG A 39 6.56 2.02 1.61
CA ARG A 39 7.60 2.80 0.91
C ARG A 39 9.02 2.56 1.45
N PHE A 40 9.13 2.19 2.73
CA PHE A 40 10.40 1.90 3.39
C PHE A 40 10.82 0.44 3.21
N ASP A 41 9.90 -0.49 3.47
CA ASP A 41 10.06 -1.94 3.33
C ASP A 41 8.72 -2.57 2.90
N ALA A 42 8.58 -2.83 1.60
CA ALA A 42 7.38 -3.39 1.00
C ALA A 42 7.03 -4.81 1.49
N TYR A 43 8.00 -5.53 2.05
CA TYR A 43 7.84 -6.91 2.53
C TYR A 43 7.94 -7.01 4.05
N ALA A 44 7.83 -5.88 4.76
CA ALA A 44 7.83 -5.85 6.21
C ALA A 44 6.76 -6.83 6.76
N PRO A 45 7.08 -7.71 7.73
CA PRO A 45 6.10 -8.66 8.28
C PRO A 45 4.84 -8.00 8.84
N ALA A 46 4.95 -6.75 9.30
CA ALA A 46 3.85 -5.94 9.80
C ALA A 46 2.80 -5.57 8.72
N LEU A 47 3.21 -5.50 7.44
CA LEU A 47 2.33 -5.22 6.31
C LEU A 47 1.50 -6.43 5.88
N LYS A 48 1.95 -7.64 6.20
CA LYS A 48 1.31 -8.90 5.75
C LYS A 48 1.11 -8.92 4.22
N THR A 49 2.11 -8.40 3.50
CA THR A 49 2.10 -8.32 2.04
C THR A 49 1.96 -9.73 1.44
N HIS A 50 0.94 -9.92 0.61
CA HIS A 50 0.67 -11.21 -0.04
C HIS A 50 0.19 -11.01 -1.48
N LYS A 51 0.43 -12.02 -2.32
CA LYS A 51 -0.13 -12.06 -3.68
C LYS A 51 -1.63 -12.29 -3.59
N LEU A 52 -2.38 -11.56 -4.39
CA LEU A 52 -3.80 -11.81 -4.59
C LEU A 52 -3.99 -13.08 -5.44
N SER A 53 -5.22 -13.58 -5.47
CA SER A 53 -5.60 -14.76 -6.25
C SER A 53 -6.78 -14.44 -7.17
N GLY A 54 -7.06 -15.34 -8.13
CA GLY A 54 -8.14 -15.16 -9.10
C GLY A 54 -7.80 -14.08 -10.14
N LYS A 55 -8.77 -13.25 -10.52
CA LYS A 55 -8.61 -12.23 -11.57
C LYS A 55 -7.49 -11.20 -11.31
N ASP A 56 -7.05 -11.09 -10.06
CA ASP A 56 -6.01 -10.16 -9.62
C ASP A 56 -4.71 -10.91 -9.23
N GLU A 57 -4.48 -12.14 -9.72
CA GLU A 57 -3.32 -12.99 -9.35
C GLU A 57 -1.93 -12.35 -9.53
N ASN A 58 -1.83 -11.34 -10.39
CA ASN A 58 -0.61 -10.58 -10.65
C ASN A 58 -0.48 -9.34 -9.76
N CYS A 59 -1.44 -9.10 -8.86
CA CYS A 59 -1.47 -7.99 -7.93
C CYS A 59 -1.09 -8.44 -6.52
N TRP A 60 -0.70 -7.46 -5.70
CA TRP A 60 -0.33 -7.66 -4.30
C TRP A 60 -1.21 -6.79 -3.40
N ALA A 61 -1.42 -7.24 -2.16
CA ALA A 61 -2.14 -6.51 -1.14
C ALA A 61 -1.37 -6.47 0.19
N PHE A 62 -1.55 -5.38 0.95
CA PHE A 62 -0.98 -5.13 2.27
C PHE A 62 -1.91 -4.26 3.15
#